data_AF-A0A256WD60-F1
#
_entry.id   AF-A0A256WD60-F1
#
_cell.length_a   1.000
_cell.length_b   1.000
_cell.length_c   1.000
_cell.angle_alpha   90.00
_cell.angle_beta   90.00
_cell.angle_gamma   90.00
#
_symmetry.space_group_name_H-M   'P 1'
#
loop_
_entity.id
_entity.type
_entity.pdbx_description
1 polymer ?
#
loop_
_entity_poly.entity_id
_entity_poly.type
_entity_poly.pdbx_seq_one_letter_code
_entity_poly.pdbx_strand_id
1 'polypeptide(L)'
;MIRFLPIKTPTIISILLLTIFSPPICFAENDTSFLKIPYSSDDIVIDGDLGDWDTYLFYAFEDTSVFLHSPGEFPIEATYAHGIEQVVQLPKSRNVVEVFLCWNLDYLFFAFNIKDGHLQAEIGIGKDNPMIYLNDEIEIFIDTKFDSKAKMDINDYQFMIDILNNTTVFRGDRRLMDSIKISVPKDFGQNIIFSSFVKVLGTLNDYSDIDSGFIVEAKIPFVAVGMIPKSGNRLRLDICVSDQDYLLDSYEKLDGKIQITWPFNWSGYNDFGYPGSWKDMALTGGPDWFDTVSQNLKKIWLEVFIIVLFVSFIILVVLFIRIRRLKKIPAHQSVEPVKVLFVKSEHSVNAEELGPNRRLLQKATEYITDNHTENINSENVAANIGISLRKFQRVTKGEIKCTPTHFIYIVKLNLAAKYIIEEKLNISEITYEFGFSSPSYFSKLFKAHFGMSPNDYKKNAKKVVK
;
A
#
# COMPACT_ATOMS: atom_id res chain seq x y z
N MET A 1 -11.86 35.24 -43.76
CA MET A 1 -10.63 35.85 -43.21
C MET A 1 -10.96 36.41 -41.84
N ILE A 2 -10.95 35.58 -40.81
CA ILE A 2 -11.32 35.97 -39.44
C ILE A 2 -10.01 36.11 -38.65
N ARG A 3 -9.60 37.35 -38.38
CA ARG A 3 -8.50 37.66 -37.46
C ARG A 3 -9.11 37.94 -36.08
N PHE A 4 -8.84 37.06 -35.13
CA PHE A 4 -9.11 37.29 -33.71
C PHE A 4 -8.01 38.20 -33.13
N LEU A 5 -8.42 39.28 -32.47
CA LEU A 5 -7.59 40.07 -31.57
C LEU A 5 -7.55 39.36 -30.19
N PRO A 6 -6.38 39.21 -29.56
CA PRO A 6 -6.30 38.63 -28.22
C PRO A 6 -6.61 39.68 -27.16
N ILE A 7 -7.62 39.42 -26.33
CA ILE A 7 -7.90 40.20 -25.12
C ILE A 7 -6.88 39.79 -24.07
N LYS A 8 -6.00 40.72 -23.70
CA LYS A 8 -5.17 40.64 -22.50
C LYS A 8 -6.05 40.79 -21.26
N THR A 9 -6.11 39.77 -20.42
CA THR A 9 -6.37 39.92 -18.99
C THR A 9 -5.44 39.01 -18.20
N PRO A 10 -4.35 39.54 -17.63
CA PRO A 10 -3.78 39.01 -16.42
C PRO A 10 -4.26 39.85 -15.21
N THR A 11 -3.87 39.44 -14.01
CA THR A 11 -3.59 40.26 -12.82
C THR A 11 -4.48 40.05 -11.59
N ILE A 12 -5.78 39.76 -11.65
CA ILE A 12 -6.58 39.66 -10.39
C ILE A 12 -6.59 38.24 -9.80
N ILE A 13 -6.65 37.19 -10.61
CA ILE A 13 -6.71 35.80 -10.10
C ILE A 13 -5.33 35.31 -9.61
N SER A 14 -4.23 35.78 -10.21
CA SER A 14 -2.88 35.45 -9.74
C SER A 14 -2.54 36.13 -8.40
N ILE A 15 -3.05 37.33 -8.14
CA ILE A 15 -2.76 38.06 -6.88
C ILE A 15 -3.59 37.52 -5.70
N LEU A 16 -4.78 36.99 -5.95
CA LEU A 16 -5.61 36.40 -4.88
C LEU A 16 -5.14 35.00 -4.46
N LEU A 17 -4.47 34.24 -5.33
CA LEU A 17 -3.89 32.93 -4.99
C LEU A 17 -2.54 33.04 -4.27
N LEU A 18 -1.76 34.09 -4.54
CA LEU A 18 -0.48 34.35 -3.85
C LEU A 18 -0.64 34.81 -2.39
N THR A 19 -1.80 35.38 -2.03
CA THR A 19 -2.02 35.96 -0.69
C THR A 19 -2.65 35.00 0.32
N ILE A 20 -3.18 33.85 -0.11
CA ILE A 20 -3.82 32.84 0.77
C ILE A 20 -2.90 31.64 1.04
N PHE A 21 -1.84 31.45 0.24
CA PHE A 21 -0.89 30.33 0.36
C PHE A 21 0.58 30.78 0.30
N SER A 22 0.92 31.96 0.80
CA SER A 22 2.33 32.23 1.09
C SER A 22 2.72 31.40 2.33
N PRO A 23 3.64 30.43 2.23
CA PRO A 23 4.19 29.80 3.42
C PRO A 23 4.77 30.91 4.31
N PRO A 24 4.72 30.77 5.65
CA PRO A 24 5.34 31.75 6.53
C PRO A 24 6.79 31.88 6.09
N ILE A 25 7.18 33.09 5.65
CA ILE A 25 8.55 33.43 5.29
C ILE A 25 9.42 32.97 6.47
N CYS A 26 10.15 31.88 6.27
CA CYS A 26 10.99 31.32 7.30
C CYS A 26 12.17 32.27 7.45
N PHE A 27 12.15 33.07 8.52
CA PHE A 27 13.19 34.05 8.85
C PHE A 27 14.62 33.44 8.99
N ALA A 28 14.76 32.11 8.93
CA ALA A 28 16.04 31.41 8.98
C ALA A 28 16.84 31.47 7.65
N GLU A 29 16.23 31.79 6.50
CA GLU A 29 16.94 31.74 5.21
C GLU A 29 18.03 32.79 5.00
N ASN A 30 18.08 33.86 5.81
CA ASN A 30 19.04 34.96 5.65
C ASN A 30 20.21 34.95 6.65
N ASP A 31 20.32 33.93 7.52
CA ASP A 31 21.43 33.82 8.45
C ASP A 31 22.63 33.15 7.76
N THR A 32 23.69 33.92 7.46
CA THR A 32 24.90 33.43 6.80
C THR A 32 25.86 32.69 7.74
N SER A 33 25.55 32.64 9.04
CA SER A 33 26.38 31.91 10.01
C SER A 33 26.21 30.39 9.93
N PHE A 34 25.15 29.91 9.26
CA PHE A 34 24.84 28.50 9.10
C PHE A 34 25.14 28.02 7.68
N LEU A 35 25.67 26.80 7.58
CA LEU A 35 25.67 26.07 6.32
C LEU A 35 24.26 25.57 6.02
N LYS A 36 23.83 25.75 4.77
CA LYS A 36 22.45 25.51 4.34
C LYS A 36 22.32 24.15 3.69
N ILE A 37 21.51 23.28 4.30
CA ILE A 37 21.20 21.97 3.74
C ILE A 37 19.95 22.11 2.87
N PRO A 38 20.03 21.98 1.54
CA PRO A 38 18.90 22.18 0.64
C PRO A 38 17.90 21.02 0.72
N TYR A 39 16.62 21.33 0.52
CA TYR A 39 15.56 20.35 0.39
C TYR A 39 15.58 19.70 -1.00
N SER A 40 15.35 18.38 -1.06
CA SER A 40 15.11 17.64 -2.29
C SER A 40 13.67 17.13 -2.36
N SER A 41 12.99 17.41 -3.47
CA SER A 41 11.67 16.85 -3.78
C SER A 41 11.74 15.43 -4.31
N ASP A 42 12.90 15.03 -4.83
CA ASP A 42 13.12 13.73 -5.45
C ASP A 42 13.68 12.74 -4.42
N ASP A 43 13.42 11.44 -4.61
CA ASP A 43 14.09 10.41 -3.82
C ASP A 43 15.43 10.11 -4.48
N ILE A 44 16.50 10.58 -3.85
CA ILE A 44 17.88 10.39 -4.32
C ILE A 44 18.22 8.91 -4.26
N VAL A 45 18.71 8.32 -5.35
CA VAL A 45 19.14 6.92 -5.33
C VAL A 45 20.53 6.85 -4.69
N ILE A 46 20.80 5.78 -3.91
CA ILE A 46 22.15 5.53 -3.38
C ILE A 46 22.75 4.32 -4.10
N ASP A 47 23.46 4.56 -5.19
CA ASP A 47 24.07 3.55 -6.06
C ASP A 47 25.51 3.87 -6.51
N GLY A 48 26.12 4.89 -5.91
CA GLY A 48 27.48 5.34 -6.19
C GLY A 48 27.63 6.15 -7.48
N ASP A 49 26.54 6.73 -7.98
CA ASP A 49 26.56 7.77 -9.02
C ASP A 49 26.46 9.18 -8.40
N LEU A 50 27.60 9.88 -8.35
CA LEU A 50 27.66 11.25 -7.83
C LEU A 50 26.90 12.27 -8.69
N GLY A 51 26.52 11.92 -9.93
CA GLY A 51 25.71 12.81 -10.78
C GLY A 51 24.34 13.15 -10.18
N ASP A 52 23.81 12.32 -9.30
CA ASP A 52 22.57 12.58 -8.58
C ASP A 52 22.70 13.74 -7.57
N TRP A 53 23.93 14.20 -7.28
CA TRP A 53 24.22 15.14 -6.18
C TRP A 53 24.65 16.54 -6.62
N ASP A 54 24.84 16.78 -7.91
CA ASP A 54 25.41 18.01 -8.49
C ASP A 54 24.72 19.32 -8.09
N THR A 55 23.47 19.25 -7.62
CA THR A 55 22.65 20.42 -7.27
C THR A 55 22.52 20.68 -5.76
N TYR A 56 23.14 19.86 -4.93
CA TYR A 56 23.02 19.93 -3.47
C TYR A 56 24.19 20.66 -2.82
N LEU A 57 24.16 20.78 -1.48
CA LEU A 57 25.24 21.43 -0.74
C LEU A 57 26.54 20.69 -1.02
N PHE A 58 27.54 21.42 -1.51
CA PHE A 58 28.88 20.91 -1.73
C PHE A 58 29.85 21.54 -0.73
N TYR A 59 30.67 20.71 -0.09
CA TYR A 59 31.78 21.14 0.76
C TYR A 59 32.97 20.21 0.54
N ALA A 60 34.20 20.74 0.57
CA ALA A 60 35.39 19.92 0.42
C ALA A 60 36.41 20.23 1.52
N PHE A 61 37.13 19.21 1.96
CA PHE A 61 38.24 19.32 2.90
C PHE A 61 39.30 18.28 2.60
N GLU A 62 40.50 18.50 3.12
CA GLU A 62 41.63 17.60 2.94
C GLU A 62 42.38 17.47 4.26
N ASP A 63 43.17 16.41 4.39
CA ASP A 63 44.09 16.30 5.51
C ASP A 63 45.18 17.37 5.38
N THR A 64 45.03 18.43 6.16
CA THR A 64 45.95 19.56 6.24
C THR A 64 46.81 19.54 7.50
N SER A 65 46.45 18.72 8.51
CA SER A 65 47.07 18.83 9.82
C SER A 65 48.45 18.21 9.84
N VAL A 66 49.36 18.87 10.54
CA VAL A 66 50.67 18.32 10.90
C VAL A 66 50.79 18.08 12.41
N PHE A 67 49.73 18.40 13.18
CA PHE A 67 49.69 18.30 14.63
C PHE A 67 48.42 17.56 15.09
N LEU A 68 48.55 16.69 16.08
CA LEU A 68 47.39 16.14 16.79
C LEU A 68 46.75 17.28 17.59
N HIS A 69 45.56 17.70 17.18
CA HIS A 69 44.79 18.69 17.92
C HIS A 69 44.04 18.00 19.07
N SER A 70 44.55 18.19 20.27
CA SER A 70 43.76 18.00 21.49
C SER A 70 43.05 19.33 21.77
N PRO A 71 41.71 19.37 21.92
CA PRO A 71 41.06 20.55 22.48
C PRO A 71 41.71 20.80 23.84
N GLY A 72 42.13 22.02 24.15
CA GLY A 72 43.11 22.35 25.22
C GLY A 72 42.82 21.90 26.67
N GLU A 73 41.80 21.10 26.91
CA GLU A 73 41.45 20.44 28.18
C GLU A 73 41.17 18.93 28.06
N PHE A 74 41.19 18.36 26.84
CA PHE A 74 40.85 16.97 26.56
C PHE A 74 42.07 16.20 26.08
N PRO A 75 42.84 15.62 27.00
CA PRO A 75 43.98 14.84 26.59
C PRO A 75 43.50 13.58 25.86
N ILE A 76 43.98 13.41 24.62
CA ILE A 76 44.15 12.07 24.01
C ILE A 76 44.97 11.15 24.96
N GLU A 77 45.63 11.72 25.98
CA GLU A 77 46.41 11.03 27.03
C GLU A 77 45.66 9.93 27.78
N ALA A 78 44.33 9.93 27.85
CA ALA A 78 43.62 8.97 28.71
C ALA A 78 43.70 7.51 28.24
N THR A 79 43.93 7.25 26.94
CA THR A 79 44.07 5.88 26.42
C THR A 79 45.52 5.55 26.03
N TYR A 80 46.33 6.56 25.68
CA TYR A 80 47.63 6.32 25.00
C TYR A 80 48.86 6.96 25.62
N ALA A 81 48.75 7.82 26.65
CA ALA A 81 49.92 8.50 27.21
C ALA A 81 50.09 8.22 28.70
N HIS A 82 51.00 7.30 29.01
CA HIS A 82 51.82 7.41 30.21
C HIS A 82 53.29 7.50 29.79
N GLY A 83 53.82 8.74 29.71
CA GLY A 83 55.26 9.02 29.79
C GLY A 83 56.11 8.72 28.55
N ILE A 84 55.61 9.01 27.35
CA ILE A 84 56.31 8.71 26.10
C ILE A 84 56.44 10.01 25.28
N GLU A 85 57.66 10.43 24.95
CA GLU A 85 57.89 11.38 23.84
C GLU A 85 57.46 10.67 22.54
N GLN A 86 56.41 11.19 21.90
CA GLN A 86 55.83 10.63 20.68
C GLN A 86 56.35 11.40 19.46
N VAL A 87 56.75 10.66 18.42
CA VAL A 87 57.08 11.23 17.11
C VAL A 87 55.83 11.08 16.22
N VAL A 88 55.28 12.20 15.75
CA VAL A 88 54.17 12.20 14.78
C VAL A 88 54.76 12.02 13.39
N GLN A 89 54.36 10.96 12.69
CA GLN A 89 54.66 10.76 11.28
C GLN A 89 53.47 11.26 10.45
N LEU A 90 53.74 12.04 9.40
CA LEU A 90 52.69 12.48 8.47
C LEU A 90 52.28 11.30 7.59
N PRO A 91 50.99 11.17 7.24
CA PRO A 91 50.53 10.11 6.34
C PRO A 91 51.17 10.30 4.96
N LYS A 92 51.52 9.19 4.30
CA LYS A 92 52.19 9.21 3.00
C LYS A 92 51.23 9.55 1.86
N SER A 93 49.99 9.12 1.97
CA SER A 93 48.86 9.56 1.16
C SER A 93 48.12 10.66 1.92
N ARG A 94 47.56 11.66 1.24
CA ARG A 94 46.69 12.64 1.87
C ARG A 94 45.33 12.54 1.24
N ASN A 95 44.32 12.39 2.08
CA ASN A 95 42.96 12.20 1.62
C ASN A 95 42.27 13.54 1.39
N VAL A 96 41.49 13.59 0.31
CA VAL A 96 40.62 14.71 -0.03
C VAL A 96 39.19 14.22 -0.04
N VAL A 97 38.31 14.92 0.65
CA VAL A 97 36.91 14.51 0.84
C VAL A 97 36.02 15.60 0.26
N GLU A 98 35.17 15.21 -0.68
CA GLU A 98 34.07 16.04 -1.16
C GLU A 98 32.77 15.52 -0.53
N VAL A 99 32.00 16.42 0.07
CA VAL A 99 30.76 16.14 0.82
C VAL A 99 29.59 16.76 0.07
N PHE A 100 28.57 15.95 -0.15
CA PHE A 100 27.29 16.36 -0.71
C PHE A 100 26.18 16.11 0.31
N LEU A 101 25.28 17.08 0.48
CA LEU A 101 24.28 17.02 1.54
C LEU A 101 22.95 17.65 1.13
N CYS A 102 21.86 16.96 1.44
CA CYS A 102 20.50 17.47 1.29
C CYS A 102 19.52 16.73 2.21
N TRP A 103 18.27 17.16 2.24
CA TRP A 103 17.24 16.53 3.07
C TRP A 103 15.90 16.45 2.36
N ASN A 104 15.07 15.49 2.75
CA ASN A 104 13.64 15.52 2.46
C ASN A 104 12.83 15.25 3.72
N LEU A 105 11.53 15.02 3.59
CA LEU A 105 10.66 14.85 4.75
C LEU A 105 10.88 13.54 5.54
N ASP A 106 11.63 12.59 4.96
CA ASP A 106 11.88 11.27 5.56
C ASP A 106 13.35 11.11 5.99
N TYR A 107 14.31 11.62 5.19
CA TYR A 107 15.74 11.35 5.37
C TYR A 107 16.62 12.60 5.28
N LEU A 108 17.75 12.54 5.99
CA LEU A 108 18.95 13.32 5.73
C LEU A 108 19.89 12.48 4.85
N PHE A 109 20.34 13.06 3.75
CA PHE A 109 21.11 12.37 2.71
C PHE A 109 22.53 12.88 2.68
N PHE A 110 23.49 11.97 2.60
CA PHE A 110 24.91 12.25 2.49
C PHE A 110 25.49 11.49 1.30
N ALA A 111 26.37 12.14 0.55
CA ALA A 111 27.33 11.47 -0.31
C ALA A 111 28.73 12.03 -0.08
N PHE A 112 29.71 11.15 -0.24
CA PHE A 112 31.10 11.43 0.00
C PHE A 112 31.91 10.86 -1.15
N ASN A 113 32.75 11.69 -1.75
CA ASN A 113 33.79 11.27 -2.68
C ASN A 113 35.12 11.41 -1.96
N ILE A 114 35.66 10.29 -1.48
CA ILE A 114 36.94 10.24 -0.79
C ILE A 114 37.98 9.89 -1.84
N LYS A 115 38.92 10.81 -2.09
CA LYS A 115 40.12 10.54 -2.88
C LYS A 115 41.18 10.03 -1.93
N ASP A 116 41.50 8.76 -2.10
CA ASP A 116 42.52 8.05 -1.36
C ASP A 116 43.40 7.29 -2.35
N GLY A 117 44.70 7.43 -2.18
CA GLY A 117 45.71 6.79 -3.00
C GLY A 117 45.86 5.30 -2.70
N HIS A 118 45.39 4.81 -1.55
CA HIS A 118 45.44 3.41 -1.22
C HIS A 118 44.27 3.04 -0.31
N LEU A 119 43.74 1.83 -0.48
CA LEU A 119 42.49 1.45 0.16
C LEU A 119 42.68 0.27 1.11
N GLN A 120 42.38 0.48 2.38
CA GLN A 120 42.53 -0.50 3.45
C GLN A 120 41.20 -1.08 3.94
N ALA A 121 41.15 -2.41 4.04
CA ALA A 121 40.13 -3.10 4.81
C ALA A 121 40.63 -4.42 5.41
N GLU A 122 40.43 -4.62 6.72
CA GLU A 122 40.66 -5.90 7.37
C GLU A 122 39.59 -6.92 6.97
N ILE A 123 40.02 -7.92 6.20
CA ILE A 123 39.15 -8.98 5.66
C ILE A 123 38.73 -9.92 6.80
N GLY A 124 37.41 -10.10 6.99
CA GLY A 124 36.84 -11.05 7.96
C GLY A 124 36.08 -10.43 9.12
N ILE A 125 36.04 -9.10 9.19
CA ILE A 125 35.16 -8.33 10.06
C ILE A 125 33.73 -8.47 9.51
N GLY A 126 32.88 -9.25 10.21
CA GLY A 126 31.47 -9.39 9.85
C GLY A 126 30.66 -8.12 10.15
N LYS A 127 29.45 -8.02 9.59
CA LYS A 127 28.53 -6.85 9.74
C LYS A 127 28.25 -6.39 11.17
N ASP A 128 28.37 -7.29 12.15
CA ASP A 128 28.07 -7.01 13.57
C ASP A 128 29.34 -6.68 14.39
N ASN A 129 30.48 -6.45 13.75
CA ASN A 129 31.74 -6.22 14.45
C ASN A 129 32.00 -4.71 14.66
N PRO A 130 32.19 -4.24 15.91
CA PRO A 130 32.48 -2.84 16.22
C PRO A 130 33.83 -2.33 15.69
N MET A 131 34.73 -3.21 15.26
CA MET A 131 36.08 -2.85 14.84
C MET A 131 36.19 -2.28 13.42
N ILE A 132 35.10 -1.75 12.86
CA ILE A 132 35.11 -1.12 11.53
C ILE A 132 36.07 0.07 11.43
N TYR A 133 36.41 0.67 12.58
CA TYR A 133 37.42 1.73 12.67
C TYR A 133 38.84 1.30 12.28
N LEU A 134 39.07 0.00 12.05
CA LEU A 134 40.32 -0.56 11.52
C LEU A 134 40.37 -0.56 9.98
N ASN A 135 39.28 -0.19 9.32
CA ASN A 135 39.19 -0.04 7.87
C ASN A 135 39.18 1.45 7.51
N ASP A 136 39.39 1.75 6.24
CA ASP A 136 39.03 3.07 5.73
C ASP A 136 37.53 3.26 5.90
N GLU A 137 37.16 4.39 6.50
CA GLU A 137 35.79 4.65 6.89
C GLU A 137 35.48 6.14 6.92
N ILE A 138 34.18 6.42 6.92
CA ILE A 138 33.64 7.74 7.20
C ILE A 138 32.77 7.72 8.45
N GLU A 139 32.93 8.75 9.27
CA GLU A 139 32.16 8.99 10.47
C GLU A 139 31.32 10.25 10.31
N ILE A 140 30.02 10.15 10.60
CA ILE A 140 29.05 11.24 10.53
C ILE A 140 28.52 11.50 11.95
N PHE A 141 28.92 12.62 12.52
CA PHE A 141 28.43 13.09 13.81
C PHE A 141 27.23 14.01 13.61
N ILE A 142 26.16 13.81 14.38
CA ILE A 142 24.92 14.57 14.28
C ILE A 142 24.44 14.97 15.67
N ASP A 143 24.43 16.28 15.94
CA ASP A 143 23.70 16.90 17.06
C ASP A 143 22.37 17.47 16.54
N THR A 144 21.29 16.75 16.85
CA THR A 144 19.94 17.08 16.39
C THR A 144 19.21 18.10 17.25
N LYS A 145 19.70 18.37 18.46
CA LYS A 145 19.07 19.31 19.41
C LYS A 145 19.76 20.67 19.41
N PHE A 146 20.91 20.77 18.75
CA PHE A 146 21.72 21.98 18.66
C PHE A 146 22.14 22.47 20.05
N ASP A 147 22.39 21.55 20.98
CA ASP A 147 22.70 21.84 22.39
C ASP A 147 24.08 21.35 22.84
N SER A 148 24.80 20.64 21.97
CA SER A 148 26.13 20.12 22.29
C SER A 148 27.19 21.22 22.38
N LYS A 149 28.27 20.92 23.11
CA LYS A 149 29.41 21.84 23.29
C LYS A 149 30.61 21.29 22.53
N ALA A 150 31.67 20.95 23.26
CA ALA A 150 32.90 20.42 22.66
C ALA A 150 32.89 18.89 22.46
N LYS A 151 31.82 18.20 22.86
CA LYS A 151 31.69 16.73 22.75
C LYS A 151 30.23 16.33 22.54
N MET A 152 30.04 15.13 21.98
CA MET A 152 28.73 14.50 21.84
C MET A 152 28.04 14.30 23.19
N ASP A 153 26.73 14.49 23.26
CA ASP A 153 25.90 14.19 24.42
C ASP A 153 24.91 13.03 24.20
N ILE A 154 24.04 12.77 25.19
CA ILE A 154 23.09 11.65 25.20
C ILE A 154 22.06 11.65 24.04
N ASN A 155 21.95 12.76 23.33
CA ASN A 155 21.01 12.98 22.25
C ASN A 155 21.69 13.07 20.86
N ASP A 156 23.02 12.97 20.84
CA ASP A 156 23.82 12.99 19.62
C ASP A 156 24.11 11.60 19.09
N TYR A 157 24.38 11.54 17.80
CA TYR A 157 24.60 10.29 17.07
C TYR A 157 25.90 10.35 16.28
N GLN A 158 26.53 9.19 16.13
CA GLN A 158 27.70 8.96 15.30
C GLN A 158 27.38 7.76 14.42
N PHE A 159 27.33 7.97 13.11
CA PHE A 159 27.14 6.92 12.12
C PHE A 159 28.48 6.63 11.48
N MET A 160 28.85 5.36 11.40
CA MET A 160 30.12 4.96 10.81
C MET A 160 29.86 3.96 9.69
N ILE A 161 30.56 4.14 8.58
CA ILE A 161 30.42 3.35 7.35
C ILE A 161 31.82 3.05 6.85
N ASP A 162 32.22 1.78 6.83
CA ASP A 162 33.51 1.38 6.28
C ASP A 162 33.47 1.17 4.77
N ILE A 163 34.64 1.03 4.17
CA ILE A 163 34.83 0.79 2.74
C ILE A 163 34.20 -0.52 2.22
N LEU A 164 33.90 -1.47 3.12
CA LEU A 164 33.19 -2.72 2.81
C LEU A 164 31.67 -2.60 2.96
N ASN A 165 31.16 -1.40 3.26
CA ASN A 165 29.77 -1.09 3.56
C ASN A 165 29.21 -1.81 4.80
N ASN A 166 30.06 -2.12 5.77
CA ASN A 166 29.64 -2.42 7.14
C ASN A 166 29.29 -1.12 7.85
N THR A 167 28.33 -1.18 8.76
CA THR A 167 27.84 0.01 9.45
C THR A 167 27.66 -0.24 10.93
N THR A 168 27.89 0.81 11.72
CA THR A 168 27.54 0.85 13.13
C THR A 168 27.07 2.24 13.49
N VAL A 169 26.30 2.36 14.56
CA VAL A 169 25.80 3.65 15.04
C VAL A 169 26.04 3.73 16.54
N PHE A 170 26.67 4.81 16.99
CA PHE A 170 26.78 5.16 18.39
C PHE A 170 25.85 6.32 18.71
N ARG A 171 25.29 6.29 19.92
CA ARG A 171 24.58 7.42 20.49
C ARG A 171 25.19 7.69 21.86
N GLY A 172 25.38 8.95 22.21
CA GLY A 172 26.07 9.30 23.44
C GLY A 172 25.44 8.67 24.69
N ASP A 173 26.29 8.37 25.67
CA ASP A 173 25.92 7.77 26.96
C ASP A 173 26.23 8.76 28.08
N ARG A 174 25.33 8.83 29.06
CA ARG A 174 25.50 9.65 30.28
C ARG A 174 26.80 9.34 31.02
N ARG A 175 27.25 8.08 31.06
CA ARG A 175 28.50 7.67 31.69
C ARG A 175 29.74 8.26 31.00
N LEU A 176 29.66 8.48 29.69
CA LEU A 176 30.69 9.14 28.90
C LEU A 176 30.69 10.64 29.13
N MET A 177 29.52 11.23 29.31
CA MET A 177 29.37 12.64 29.65
C MET A 177 29.95 12.98 31.02
N ASP A 178 29.73 12.10 31.99
CA ASP A 178 30.19 12.25 33.38
C ASP A 178 31.71 11.98 33.53
N SER A 179 32.34 11.36 32.53
CA SER A 179 33.79 11.19 32.47
C SER A 179 34.46 12.33 31.71
N ILE A 180 35.50 12.92 32.31
CA ILE A 180 36.36 13.93 31.66
C ILE A 180 37.41 13.25 30.76
N LYS A 181 37.54 11.91 30.82
CA LYS A 181 38.71 11.17 30.31
C LYS A 181 38.38 10.02 29.34
N ILE A 182 37.14 9.81 28.94
CA ILE A 182 36.78 8.63 28.12
C ILE A 182 36.32 9.10 26.74
N SER A 183 36.97 8.59 25.70
CA SER A 183 36.57 8.75 24.29
C SER A 183 35.21 8.12 24.02
N VAL A 184 34.52 8.54 22.96
CA VAL A 184 33.30 7.87 22.53
C VAL A 184 33.63 6.38 22.29
N PRO A 185 32.97 5.43 22.99
CA PRO A 185 33.31 4.03 22.95
C PRO A 185 32.83 3.47 21.62
N LYS A 186 33.79 3.10 20.77
CA LYS A 186 33.54 2.50 19.45
C LYS A 186 33.31 0.98 19.51
N ASP A 187 33.14 0.42 20.72
CA ASP A 187 33.13 -1.03 20.94
C ASP A 187 31.72 -1.64 21.00
N PHE A 188 30.67 -0.83 21.17
CA PHE A 188 29.27 -1.31 21.33
C PHE A 188 28.26 -0.43 20.58
N GLY A 189 28.01 -0.78 19.31
CA GLY A 189 27.00 -0.11 18.49
C GLY A 189 25.57 -0.26 19.03
N GLN A 190 24.70 0.67 18.65
CA GLN A 190 23.26 0.62 18.90
C GLN A 190 22.52 0.15 17.65
N ASN A 191 21.37 -0.51 17.86
CA ASN A 191 20.51 -0.99 16.77
C ASN A 191 19.70 0.16 16.15
N ILE A 192 20.38 1.11 15.52
CA ILE A 192 19.79 2.18 14.72
C ILE A 192 19.99 1.82 13.25
N ILE A 193 18.90 1.70 12.50
CA ILE A 193 18.93 1.25 11.10
C ILE A 193 18.92 2.47 10.18
N PHE A 194 19.86 2.48 9.23
CA PHE A 194 19.92 3.42 8.11
C PHE A 194 20.37 2.68 6.85
N SER A 195 20.29 3.32 5.68
CA SER A 195 20.74 2.72 4.42
C SER A 195 22.05 3.35 3.98
N SER A 196 22.99 2.54 3.50
CA SER A 196 24.28 2.99 2.97
C SER A 196 24.69 2.21 1.74
N PHE A 197 25.50 2.85 0.90
CA PHE A 197 26.11 2.26 -0.27
C PHE A 197 27.57 2.71 -0.35
N VAL A 198 28.45 1.79 -0.76
CA VAL A 198 29.87 2.09 -0.96
C VAL A 198 30.33 1.55 -2.31
N LYS A 199 31.07 2.38 -3.04
CA LYS A 199 31.70 2.04 -4.31
C LYS A 199 33.20 2.28 -4.22
N VAL A 200 33.95 1.19 -4.17
CA VAL A 200 35.41 1.18 -4.19
C VAL A 200 35.90 1.54 -5.60
N LEU A 201 36.82 2.50 -5.71
CA LEU A 201 37.42 2.97 -6.97
C LEU A 201 38.91 2.61 -7.01
N GLY A 202 39.20 1.32 -6.90
CA GLY A 202 40.56 0.84 -6.72
C GLY A 202 40.65 -0.64 -6.39
N THR A 203 41.78 -1.07 -5.85
CA THR A 203 42.01 -2.42 -5.35
C THR A 203 42.27 -2.42 -3.85
N LEU A 204 41.49 -3.21 -3.11
CA LEU A 204 41.60 -3.25 -1.64
C LEU A 204 42.87 -3.99 -1.21
N ASN A 205 43.62 -3.38 -0.30
CA ASN A 205 44.83 -3.90 0.32
C ASN A 205 45.96 -4.26 -0.67
N ASP A 206 46.01 -3.61 -1.84
CA ASP A 206 47.16 -3.67 -2.74
C ASP A 206 47.98 -2.38 -2.58
N TYR A 207 49.22 -2.52 -2.12
CA TYR A 207 50.12 -1.38 -1.89
C TYR A 207 51.09 -1.18 -3.06
N SER A 208 50.86 -1.87 -4.18
CA SER A 208 51.70 -1.80 -5.37
C SER A 208 51.14 -0.87 -6.44
N ASP A 209 49.86 -0.51 -6.37
CA ASP A 209 49.19 0.45 -7.23
C ASP A 209 48.79 1.72 -6.46
N ILE A 210 48.15 2.63 -7.18
CA ILE A 210 47.60 3.88 -6.64
C ILE A 210 46.13 3.89 -7.03
N ASP A 211 45.28 3.94 -6.02
CA ASP A 211 43.84 3.97 -6.15
C ASP A 211 43.30 5.38 -6.42
N SER A 212 42.03 5.44 -6.84
CA SER A 212 41.34 6.72 -6.98
C SER A 212 40.54 7.11 -5.74
N GLY A 213 40.29 6.16 -4.83
CA GLY A 213 39.51 6.37 -3.62
C GLY A 213 38.24 5.52 -3.54
N PHE A 214 37.22 6.04 -2.86
CA PHE A 214 35.92 5.38 -2.73
C PHE A 214 34.79 6.40 -2.54
N ILE A 215 33.58 5.98 -2.93
CA ILE A 215 32.36 6.76 -2.78
C ILE A 215 31.51 6.13 -1.68
N VAL A 216 31.01 6.94 -0.76
CA VAL A 216 30.07 6.52 0.29
C VAL A 216 28.79 7.34 0.16
N GLU A 217 27.64 6.68 0.21
CA GLU A 217 26.34 7.34 0.25
C GLU A 217 25.51 6.80 1.41
N ALA A 218 24.74 7.67 2.05
CA ALA A 218 23.92 7.31 3.20
C ALA A 218 22.57 8.04 3.21
N LYS A 219 21.53 7.29 3.58
CA LYS A 219 20.19 7.81 3.89
C LYS A 219 19.88 7.56 5.36
N ILE A 220 19.91 8.63 6.17
CA ILE A 220 19.63 8.57 7.60
C ILE A 220 18.18 9.02 7.84
N PRO A 221 17.29 8.14 8.32
CA PRO A 221 15.92 8.54 8.61
C PRO A 221 15.88 9.59 9.73
N PHE A 222 15.14 10.68 9.57
CA PHE A 222 14.98 11.67 10.63
C PHE A 222 14.38 11.08 11.92
N VAL A 223 13.54 10.05 11.78
CA VAL A 223 12.96 9.30 12.90
C VAL A 223 14.04 8.54 13.70
N ALA A 224 15.11 8.09 13.03
CA ALA A 224 16.21 7.35 13.65
C ALA A 224 17.02 8.24 14.60
N VAL A 225 17.09 9.53 14.29
CA VAL A 225 17.80 10.55 15.09
C VAL A 225 16.85 11.41 15.93
N GLY A 226 15.56 11.03 16.04
CA GLY A 226 14.61 11.72 16.93
C GLY A 226 14.34 13.19 16.57
N MET A 227 14.40 13.51 15.27
CA MET A 227 14.17 14.85 14.73
C MET A 227 12.95 14.83 13.80
N ILE A 228 12.14 15.89 13.82
CA ILE A 228 11.05 16.08 12.86
C ILE A 228 11.52 17.14 11.87
N PRO A 229 11.75 16.82 10.59
CA PRO A 229 12.39 17.73 9.67
C PRO A 229 11.44 18.86 9.28
N LYS A 230 11.98 20.07 9.28
CA LYS A 230 11.28 21.28 8.86
C LYS A 230 12.31 22.33 8.44
N SER A 231 11.95 23.13 7.43
CA SER A 231 12.71 24.33 7.06
C SER A 231 12.99 25.21 8.27
N GLY A 232 14.23 25.66 8.41
CA GLY A 232 14.74 26.44 9.53
C GLY A 232 15.15 25.62 10.75
N ASN A 233 14.92 24.31 10.79
CA ASN A 233 15.49 23.47 11.84
C ASN A 233 17.02 23.57 11.81
N ARG A 234 17.61 23.64 13.00
CA ARG A 234 19.05 23.70 13.19
C ARG A 234 19.55 22.37 13.71
N LEU A 235 20.74 22.00 13.27
CA LEU A 235 21.50 20.85 13.77
C LEU A 235 22.98 21.19 13.65
N ARG A 236 23.84 20.40 14.30
CA ARG A 236 25.27 20.45 14.04
C ARG A 236 25.74 19.14 13.46
N LEU A 237 26.74 19.25 12.59
CA LEU A 237 27.39 18.12 11.97
C LEU A 237 28.89 18.19 12.24
N ASP A 238 29.51 17.03 12.27
CA ASP A 238 30.95 16.88 12.05
C ASP A 238 31.16 15.63 11.19
N ILE A 239 32.17 15.65 10.33
CA ILE A 239 32.48 14.55 9.42
C ILE A 239 33.96 14.23 9.58
N CYS A 240 34.27 12.98 9.87
CA CYS A 240 35.62 12.48 10.07
C CYS A 240 35.92 11.34 9.09
N VAL A 241 37.15 11.27 8.59
CA VAL A 241 37.61 10.19 7.70
C VAL A 241 38.80 9.51 8.35
N SER A 242 38.68 8.20 8.51
CA SER A 242 39.77 7.33 8.96
C SER A 242 40.51 6.81 7.74
N ASP A 243 41.83 7.02 7.76
CA ASP A 243 42.80 6.53 6.80
C ASP A 243 43.62 5.45 7.52
N GLN A 244 43.53 4.21 7.03
CA GLN A 244 44.13 3.03 7.68
C GLN A 244 45.29 2.43 6.85
N ASP A 245 46.09 3.26 6.19
CA ASP A 245 47.27 2.91 5.39
C ASP A 245 48.50 2.36 6.18
N TYR A 246 48.27 1.58 7.24
CA TYR A 246 49.27 1.09 8.19
C TYR A 246 50.53 0.46 7.59
N LEU A 247 50.39 -0.29 6.49
CA LEU A 247 51.52 -1.01 5.86
C LEU A 247 52.34 -0.11 4.93
N LEU A 248 51.71 0.89 4.32
CA LEU A 248 52.41 1.91 3.50
C LEU A 248 53.16 2.87 4.38
N ASP A 249 52.55 3.32 5.47
CA ASP A 249 53.09 4.38 6.30
C ASP A 249 54.40 4.02 7.02
N SER A 250 54.86 2.77 6.94
CA SER A 250 56.22 2.32 7.33
C SER A 250 56.71 2.97 8.63
N TYR A 251 56.42 2.35 9.76
CA TYR A 251 56.90 2.89 11.02
C TYR A 251 58.41 2.73 11.20
N GLU A 252 59.15 3.82 11.38
CA GLU A 252 60.49 3.75 11.99
C GLU A 252 60.36 3.85 13.51
N LYS A 253 60.80 2.80 14.22
CA LYS A 253 60.91 2.83 15.69
C LYS A 253 62.07 3.76 16.08
N LEU A 254 61.79 5.02 16.42
CA LEU A 254 62.66 5.76 17.34
C LEU A 254 62.30 5.35 18.78
N ASP A 255 63.27 4.80 19.53
CA ASP A 255 63.11 4.38 20.93
C ASP A 255 61.90 3.47 21.23
N GLY A 256 61.48 2.68 20.24
CA GLY A 256 60.47 1.63 20.39
C GLY A 256 59.03 2.13 20.55
N LYS A 257 58.74 3.41 20.26
CA LYS A 257 57.39 3.99 20.43
C LYS A 257 57.00 4.76 19.17
N ILE A 258 55.85 4.43 18.58
CA ILE A 258 55.30 5.04 17.36
C ILE A 258 53.85 5.43 17.65
N GLN A 259 53.43 6.61 17.17
CA GLN A 259 52.02 6.95 17.04
C GLN A 259 51.75 7.28 15.58
N ILE A 260 50.92 6.46 14.94
CA ILE A 260 50.45 6.62 13.57
C ILE A 260 49.35 7.68 13.60
N THR A 261 49.24 8.54 12.58
CA THR A 261 48.19 9.56 12.52
C THR A 261 46.82 8.92 12.31
N TRP A 262 45.85 9.46 13.06
CA TRP A 262 44.45 9.01 13.20
C TRP A 262 43.53 10.01 12.44
N PRO A 263 42.21 9.77 12.34
CA PRO A 263 41.34 10.34 11.31
C PRO A 263 41.30 11.86 11.38
N PHE A 264 40.98 12.50 10.26
CA PHE A 264 40.82 13.96 10.17
C PHE A 264 39.38 14.34 9.88
N ASN A 265 38.94 15.47 10.42
CA ASN A 265 37.62 16.01 10.17
C ASN A 265 37.63 17.17 9.17
N TRP A 266 36.44 17.64 8.79
CA TRP A 266 36.27 18.74 7.83
C TRP A 266 36.65 20.14 8.31
N SER A 267 37.15 20.24 9.54
CA SER A 267 37.87 21.39 10.07
C SER A 267 39.38 21.25 9.96
N GLY A 268 39.86 20.13 9.40
CA GLY A 268 41.26 19.79 9.24
C GLY A 268 41.91 19.34 10.55
N TYR A 269 41.14 18.92 11.55
CA TYR A 269 41.68 18.45 12.83
C TYR A 269 41.73 16.93 12.86
N ASN A 270 42.82 16.39 13.40
CA ASN A 270 42.89 14.96 13.71
C ASN A 270 42.07 14.70 14.97
N ASP A 271 40.93 14.03 14.84
CA ASP A 271 40.01 13.84 15.95
C ASP A 271 39.29 12.49 15.89
N PHE A 272 39.66 11.61 16.82
CA PHE A 272 39.02 10.32 17.04
C PHE A 272 37.90 10.46 18.09
N GLY A 273 36.79 11.10 17.68
CA GLY A 273 35.51 11.08 18.41
C GLY A 273 35.23 12.25 19.37
N TYR A 274 35.82 13.43 19.18
CA TYR A 274 35.52 14.64 19.94
C TYR A 274 35.21 15.82 19.02
N PRO A 275 33.99 15.91 18.47
CA PRO A 275 33.62 16.94 17.51
C PRO A 275 33.55 18.34 18.15
N GLY A 276 34.67 18.88 18.65
CA GLY A 276 34.77 20.21 19.23
C GLY A 276 34.66 21.31 18.17
N SER A 277 34.72 20.93 16.90
CA SER A 277 34.63 21.78 15.72
C SER A 277 33.37 21.50 14.90
N TRP A 278 32.25 21.20 15.58
CA TRP A 278 30.93 21.15 14.97
C TRP A 278 30.70 22.31 13.99
N LYS A 279 30.11 22.02 12.83
CA LYS A 279 29.57 23.05 11.96
C LYS A 279 28.09 23.22 12.21
N ASP A 280 27.69 24.47 12.40
CA ASP A 280 26.30 24.87 12.55
C ASP A 280 25.58 24.82 11.20
N MET A 281 24.48 24.06 11.15
CA MET A 281 23.71 23.81 9.93
C MET A 281 22.24 24.20 10.09
N ALA A 282 21.62 24.56 8.98
CA ALA A 282 20.18 24.79 8.91
C ALA A 282 19.55 24.05 7.72
N LEU A 283 18.44 23.37 7.96
CA LEU A 283 17.60 22.84 6.89
C LEU A 283 16.93 24.01 6.15
N THR A 284 17.08 24.07 4.83
CA THR A 284 16.56 25.16 3.98
C THR A 284 15.75 24.62 2.81
N GLY A 285 14.96 25.49 2.17
CA GLY A 285 13.91 25.05 1.25
C GLY A 285 12.81 24.31 2.00
N GLY A 286 12.00 23.54 1.30
CA GLY A 286 10.98 22.70 1.92
C GLY A 286 10.03 22.11 0.88
N PRO A 287 9.16 21.19 1.31
CA PRO A 287 8.17 20.60 0.44
C PRO A 287 7.33 21.67 -0.23
N ASP A 288 7.20 21.60 -1.55
CA ASP A 288 6.24 22.45 -2.25
C ASP A 288 4.80 22.01 -1.91
N TRP A 289 3.81 22.78 -2.35
CA TRP A 289 2.40 22.43 -2.18
C TRP A 289 2.10 21.02 -2.72
N PHE A 290 2.80 20.59 -3.78
CA PHE A 290 2.63 19.25 -4.34
C PHE A 290 3.18 18.16 -3.42
N ASP A 291 4.34 18.37 -2.80
CA ASP A 291 4.92 17.43 -1.82
C ASP A 291 4.05 17.32 -0.57
N THR A 292 3.56 18.47 -0.10
CA THR A 292 2.63 18.53 1.04
C THR A 292 1.35 17.75 0.73
N VAL A 293 0.81 17.90 -0.48
CA VAL A 293 -0.37 17.15 -0.94
C VAL A 293 -0.04 15.67 -1.13
N SER A 294 1.09 15.30 -1.74
CA SER A 294 1.46 13.90 -2.00
C SER A 294 1.66 13.12 -0.71
N GLN A 295 2.31 13.72 0.29
CA GLN A 295 2.47 13.14 1.63
C GLN A 295 1.14 13.01 2.37
N ASN A 296 0.29 14.04 2.31
CA ASN A 296 -1.04 13.97 2.87
C ASN A 296 -1.88 12.92 2.15
N LEU A 297 -1.75 12.79 0.82
CA LEU A 297 -2.41 11.73 0.04
C LEU A 297 -1.93 10.35 0.49
N LYS A 298 -0.63 10.11 0.73
CA LYS A 298 -0.14 8.83 1.29
C LYS A 298 -0.82 8.47 2.61
N LYS A 299 -1.02 9.44 3.52
CA LYS A 299 -1.77 9.24 4.77
C LYS A 299 -3.26 9.01 4.52
N ILE A 300 -3.86 9.81 3.63
CA ILE A 300 -5.27 9.70 3.23
C ILE A 300 -5.55 8.36 2.53
N TRP A 301 -4.60 7.78 1.79
CA TRP A 301 -4.77 6.50 1.11
C TRP A 301 -5.04 5.36 2.08
N LEU A 302 -4.40 5.34 3.26
CA LEU A 302 -4.70 4.35 4.29
C LEU A 302 -6.11 4.56 4.87
N GLU A 303 -6.50 5.81 5.13
CA GLU A 303 -7.85 6.13 5.62
C GLU A 303 -8.93 5.77 4.58
N VAL A 304 -8.72 6.12 3.32
CA VAL A 304 -9.59 5.77 2.19
C VAL A 304 -9.67 4.26 2.04
N PHE A 305 -8.54 3.54 2.15
CA PHE A 305 -8.52 2.08 2.09
C PHE A 305 -9.34 1.46 3.24
N ILE A 306 -9.20 1.95 4.47
CA ILE A 306 -9.99 1.50 5.63
C ILE A 306 -11.48 1.80 5.41
N ILE A 307 -11.84 2.98 4.89
CA ILE A 307 -13.23 3.34 4.57
C ILE A 307 -13.80 2.41 3.50
N VAL A 308 -13.04 2.12 2.43
CA VAL A 308 -13.46 1.21 1.35
C VAL A 308 -13.66 -0.22 1.89
N LEU A 309 -12.77 -0.70 2.76
CA LEU A 309 -12.94 -1.99 3.43
C LEU A 309 -14.20 -2.02 4.30
N PHE A 310 -14.44 -0.96 5.07
CA PHE A 310 -15.61 -0.85 5.94
C PHE A 310 -16.92 -0.80 5.13
N VAL A 311 -16.98 0.00 4.07
CA VAL A 311 -18.12 0.06 3.16
C VAL A 311 -18.36 -1.29 2.48
N SER A 312 -17.30 -1.96 2.03
CA SER A 312 -17.38 -3.30 1.44
C SER A 312 -17.92 -4.32 2.43
N PHE A 313 -17.48 -4.28 3.69
CA PHE A 313 -17.99 -5.12 4.75
C PHE A 313 -19.49 -4.87 5.02
N ILE A 314 -19.92 -3.59 5.08
CA ILE A 314 -21.34 -3.24 5.23
C ILE A 314 -22.16 -3.80 4.06
N ILE A 315 -21.68 -3.67 2.81
CA ILE A 315 -22.36 -4.22 1.64
C ILE A 315 -22.49 -5.73 1.77
N LEU A 316 -21.42 -6.44 2.16
CA LEU A 316 -21.46 -7.88 2.39
C LEU A 316 -22.46 -8.27 3.49
N VAL A 317 -22.51 -7.52 4.59
CA VAL A 317 -23.48 -7.74 5.68
C VAL A 317 -24.91 -7.51 5.18
N VAL A 318 -25.17 -6.43 4.43
CA VAL A 318 -26.48 -6.14 3.85
C VAL A 318 -26.89 -7.24 2.87
N LEU A 319 -25.98 -7.68 2.00
CA LEU A 319 -26.21 -8.80 1.07
C LEU A 319 -26.48 -10.09 1.84
N PHE A 320 -25.73 -10.37 2.91
CA PHE A 320 -25.95 -11.54 3.75
C PHE A 320 -27.31 -11.52 4.46
N ILE A 321 -27.71 -10.38 5.03
CA ILE A 321 -29.03 -10.16 5.60
C ILE A 321 -30.09 -10.34 4.53
N ARG A 322 -29.90 -9.77 3.33
CA ARG A 322 -30.81 -9.89 2.20
C ARG A 322 -30.96 -11.34 1.75
N ILE A 323 -29.86 -12.09 1.62
CA ILE A 323 -29.87 -13.53 1.29
C ILE A 323 -30.61 -14.32 2.38
N ARG A 324 -30.36 -14.04 3.66
CA ARG A 324 -31.09 -14.68 4.76
C ARG A 324 -32.58 -14.35 4.75
N ARG A 325 -32.95 -13.11 4.40
CA ARG A 325 -34.36 -12.70 4.21
C ARG A 325 -34.98 -13.40 3.01
N LEU A 326 -34.28 -13.49 1.88
CA LEU A 326 -34.74 -14.20 0.68
C LEU A 326 -34.93 -15.70 0.94
N LYS A 327 -34.07 -16.34 1.75
CA LYS A 327 -34.26 -17.73 2.21
C LYS A 327 -35.47 -17.90 3.14
N LYS A 328 -35.94 -16.84 3.81
CA LYS A 328 -37.14 -16.84 4.66
C LYS A 328 -38.42 -16.48 3.90
N ILE A 329 -38.31 -15.92 2.69
CA ILE A 329 -39.48 -15.82 1.80
C ILE A 329 -39.80 -17.26 1.38
N PRO A 330 -41.00 -17.78 1.65
CA PRO A 330 -41.37 -19.08 1.11
C PRO A 330 -41.24 -18.97 -0.41
N ALA A 331 -40.32 -19.76 -0.99
CA ALA A 331 -40.17 -19.88 -2.44
C ALA A 331 -41.58 -19.97 -3.01
N HIS A 332 -41.95 -18.95 -3.80
CA HIS A 332 -43.28 -18.68 -4.35
C HIS A 332 -44.22 -19.81 -3.98
N GLN A 333 -45.03 -19.66 -2.90
CA GLN A 333 -45.91 -20.71 -2.37
C GLN A 333 -46.23 -21.63 -3.53
N SER A 334 -45.53 -22.77 -3.58
CA SER A 334 -45.86 -23.76 -4.56
C SER A 334 -47.28 -24.03 -4.18
N VAL A 335 -48.23 -23.50 -4.95
CA VAL A 335 -49.56 -24.05 -4.98
C VAL A 335 -49.22 -25.51 -5.19
N GLU A 336 -49.35 -26.34 -4.14
CA GLU A 336 -49.22 -27.78 -4.30
C GLU A 336 -49.99 -28.04 -5.58
N PRO A 337 -49.34 -28.56 -6.64
CA PRO A 337 -49.99 -28.64 -7.93
C PRO A 337 -51.31 -29.29 -7.61
N VAL A 338 -52.40 -28.52 -7.70
CA VAL A 338 -53.69 -29.06 -7.35
C VAL A 338 -53.78 -30.15 -8.37
N LYS A 339 -53.64 -31.40 -7.93
CA LYS A 339 -54.05 -32.56 -8.69
C LYS A 339 -55.53 -32.27 -8.88
N VAL A 340 -55.85 -31.58 -9.98
CA VAL A 340 -57.20 -31.47 -10.48
C VAL A 340 -57.45 -32.88 -10.95
N LEU A 341 -57.91 -33.66 -9.98
CA LEU A 341 -58.07 -35.09 -9.99
C LEU A 341 -59.38 -35.38 -10.71
N PHE A 342 -59.54 -34.88 -11.93
CA PHE A 342 -60.72 -35.11 -12.75
C PHE A 342 -60.34 -35.12 -14.22
N VAL A 343 -59.19 -35.68 -14.57
CA VAL A 343 -59.00 -36.14 -15.95
C VAL A 343 -58.84 -37.65 -15.88
N LYS A 344 -60.01 -38.33 -15.87
CA LYS A 344 -60.23 -39.76 -16.16
C LYS A 344 -58.93 -40.58 -16.13
N SER A 345 -58.37 -40.81 -14.94
CA SER A 345 -57.42 -41.90 -14.75
C SER A 345 -58.24 -43.17 -14.74
N GLU A 346 -57.78 -44.23 -15.40
CA GLU A 346 -58.40 -45.56 -15.49
C GLU A 346 -58.53 -46.31 -14.14
N HIS A 347 -58.59 -45.57 -13.03
CA HIS A 347 -59.02 -46.05 -11.72
C HIS A 347 -60.33 -45.36 -11.36
N SER A 348 -61.41 -46.12 -11.48
CA SER A 348 -62.78 -45.78 -11.11
C SER A 348 -62.87 -45.45 -9.62
N VAL A 349 -62.79 -44.16 -9.27
CA VAL A 349 -63.36 -43.67 -8.02
C VAL A 349 -64.88 -43.68 -8.21
N ASN A 350 -65.60 -44.46 -7.40
CA ASN A 350 -67.06 -44.53 -7.46
C ASN A 350 -67.63 -43.12 -7.23
N ALA A 351 -68.42 -42.60 -8.17
CA ALA A 351 -68.99 -41.25 -8.10
C ALA A 351 -69.83 -41.01 -6.83
N GLU A 352 -70.23 -42.09 -6.16
CA GLU A 352 -71.02 -42.11 -4.93
C GLU A 352 -70.24 -41.70 -3.66
N GLU A 353 -68.91 -41.83 -3.61
CA GLU A 353 -68.10 -41.41 -2.44
C GLU A 353 -67.67 -39.94 -2.48
N LEU A 354 -67.86 -39.23 -3.61
CA LEU A 354 -67.52 -37.82 -3.71
C LEU A 354 -68.56 -36.94 -3.00
N GLY A 355 -68.08 -36.04 -2.14
CA GLY A 355 -68.92 -35.01 -1.50
C GLY A 355 -69.64 -34.12 -2.54
N PRO A 356 -70.78 -33.50 -2.19
CA PRO A 356 -71.66 -32.81 -3.15
C PRO A 356 -70.98 -31.76 -4.02
N ASN A 357 -70.07 -30.96 -3.44
CA ASN A 357 -69.33 -29.93 -4.17
C ASN A 357 -68.31 -30.54 -5.16
N ARG A 358 -67.69 -31.67 -4.81
CA ARG A 358 -66.72 -32.33 -5.70
C ARG A 358 -67.41 -32.98 -6.90
N ARG A 359 -68.61 -33.52 -6.72
CA ARG A 359 -69.44 -33.99 -7.84
C ARG A 359 -69.80 -32.86 -8.81
N LEU A 360 -70.07 -31.66 -8.29
CA LEU A 360 -70.30 -30.48 -9.14
C LEU A 360 -69.05 -30.09 -9.94
N LEU A 361 -67.87 -30.16 -9.33
CA LEU A 361 -66.60 -29.90 -10.01
C LEU A 361 -66.28 -30.96 -11.07
N GLN A 362 -66.57 -32.23 -10.79
CA GLN A 362 -66.45 -33.30 -11.78
C GLN A 362 -67.34 -33.04 -13.00
N LYS A 363 -68.63 -32.74 -12.79
CA LYS A 363 -69.55 -32.37 -13.89
C LYS A 363 -69.07 -31.15 -14.66
N ALA A 364 -68.49 -30.17 -13.96
CA ALA A 364 -67.90 -28.99 -14.61
C ALA A 364 -66.70 -29.36 -15.46
N THR A 365 -65.83 -30.26 -14.98
CA THR A 365 -64.68 -30.76 -15.73
C THR A 365 -65.10 -31.55 -16.96
N GLU A 366 -66.11 -32.41 -16.84
CA GLU A 366 -66.69 -33.17 -17.96
C GLU A 366 -67.22 -32.21 -19.04
N TYR A 367 -68.06 -31.24 -18.66
CA TYR A 367 -68.58 -30.23 -19.58
C TYR A 367 -67.47 -29.43 -20.28
N ILE A 368 -66.44 -29.00 -19.55
CA ILE A 368 -65.31 -28.25 -20.12
C ILE A 368 -64.48 -29.13 -21.06
N THR A 369 -64.34 -30.42 -20.75
CA THR A 369 -63.60 -31.37 -21.58
C THR A 369 -64.34 -31.65 -22.88
N ASP A 370 -65.64 -31.83 -22.83
CA ASP A 370 -66.46 -32.14 -24.00
C ASP A 370 -66.61 -30.93 -24.95
N ASN A 371 -66.56 -29.71 -24.41
CA ASN A 371 -66.75 -28.46 -25.17
C ASN A 371 -65.47 -27.59 -25.24
N HIS A 372 -64.29 -28.20 -25.10
CA HIS A 372 -63.01 -27.47 -24.96
C HIS A 372 -62.68 -26.52 -26.12
N THR A 373 -63.27 -26.75 -27.29
CA THR A 373 -63.10 -25.94 -28.51
C THR A 373 -63.92 -24.66 -28.53
N GLU A 374 -64.94 -24.56 -27.69
CA GLU A 374 -65.78 -23.37 -27.60
C GLU A 374 -65.20 -22.33 -26.62
N ASN A 375 -65.65 -21.08 -26.78
CA ASN A 375 -65.33 -19.99 -25.86
C ASN A 375 -66.14 -20.14 -24.56
N ILE A 376 -65.70 -21.05 -23.70
CA ILE A 376 -66.32 -21.36 -22.41
C ILE A 376 -66.02 -20.24 -21.41
N ASN A 377 -67.08 -19.64 -20.85
CA ASN A 377 -67.01 -18.73 -19.71
C ASN A 377 -67.63 -19.38 -18.45
N SER A 378 -67.52 -18.69 -17.31
CA SER A 378 -67.93 -19.25 -16.01
C SER A 378 -69.44 -19.37 -15.87
N GLU A 379 -70.18 -18.49 -16.54
CA GLU A 379 -71.64 -18.43 -16.61
C GLU A 379 -72.18 -19.68 -17.33
N ASN A 380 -71.61 -20.00 -18.49
CA ASN A 380 -71.98 -21.16 -19.30
C ASN A 380 -71.74 -22.47 -18.55
N VAL A 381 -70.59 -22.60 -17.87
CA VAL A 381 -70.29 -23.80 -17.06
C VAL A 381 -71.29 -23.95 -15.92
N ALA A 382 -71.56 -22.87 -15.18
CA ALA A 382 -72.50 -22.92 -14.06
C ALA A 382 -73.92 -23.30 -14.50
N ALA A 383 -74.40 -22.71 -15.60
CA ALA A 383 -75.71 -23.01 -16.17
C ALA A 383 -75.83 -24.49 -16.60
N ASN A 384 -74.82 -25.02 -17.28
CA ASN A 384 -74.84 -26.40 -17.79
C ASN A 384 -74.77 -27.47 -16.68
N ILE A 385 -74.09 -27.18 -15.56
CA ILE A 385 -74.07 -28.09 -14.40
C ILE A 385 -75.25 -27.86 -13.44
N GLY A 386 -76.19 -26.97 -13.79
CA GLY A 386 -77.44 -26.76 -13.05
C GLY A 386 -77.30 -25.94 -11.77
N ILE A 387 -76.32 -25.04 -11.67
CA ILE A 387 -76.10 -24.19 -10.48
C ILE A 387 -75.95 -22.71 -10.84
N SER A 388 -76.16 -21.82 -9.88
CA SER A 388 -75.87 -20.39 -10.07
C SER A 388 -74.36 -20.11 -10.11
N LEU A 389 -73.95 -19.08 -10.86
CA LEU A 389 -72.55 -18.62 -10.92
C LEU A 389 -71.98 -18.35 -9.52
N ARG A 390 -72.77 -17.77 -8.62
CA ARG A 390 -72.37 -17.51 -7.22
C ARG A 390 -72.07 -18.81 -6.45
N LYS A 391 -72.85 -19.87 -6.67
CA LYS A 391 -72.56 -21.19 -6.10
C LYS A 391 -71.30 -21.78 -6.72
N PHE A 392 -71.10 -21.64 -8.04
CA PHE A 392 -69.89 -22.12 -8.71
C PHE A 392 -68.62 -21.45 -8.17
N GLN A 393 -68.63 -20.11 -8.04
CA GLN A 393 -67.56 -19.33 -7.40
C GLN A 393 -67.24 -19.80 -5.97
N ARG A 394 -68.28 -20.07 -5.17
CA ARG A 394 -68.09 -20.57 -3.79
C ARG A 394 -67.49 -21.97 -3.79
N VAL A 395 -67.90 -22.83 -4.71
CA VAL A 395 -67.41 -24.21 -4.82
C VAL A 395 -65.96 -24.24 -5.28
N THR A 396 -65.60 -23.52 -6.34
CA THR A 396 -64.20 -23.46 -6.84
C THR A 396 -63.25 -22.83 -5.83
N LYS A 397 -63.68 -21.77 -5.13
CA LYS A 397 -62.92 -21.15 -4.04
C LYS A 397 -62.78 -22.07 -2.83
N GLY A 398 -63.82 -22.80 -2.47
CA GLY A 398 -63.84 -23.67 -1.28
C GLY A 398 -63.03 -24.95 -1.46
N GLU A 399 -63.16 -25.61 -2.60
CA GLU A 399 -62.54 -26.92 -2.86
C GLU A 399 -61.14 -26.81 -3.47
N ILE A 400 -60.93 -25.85 -4.38
CA ILE A 400 -59.70 -25.76 -5.20
C ILE A 400 -58.95 -24.43 -4.96
N LYS A 401 -59.48 -23.52 -4.14
CA LYS A 401 -58.87 -22.22 -3.83
C LYS A 401 -58.57 -21.36 -5.07
N CYS A 402 -59.37 -21.48 -6.12
CA CYS A 402 -59.21 -20.69 -7.35
C CYS A 402 -60.53 -20.04 -7.81
N THR A 403 -60.43 -19.09 -8.75
CA THR A 403 -61.61 -18.51 -9.40
C THR A 403 -62.17 -19.48 -10.46
N PRO A 404 -63.48 -19.41 -10.79
CA PRO A 404 -64.07 -20.19 -11.89
C PRO A 404 -63.32 -20.09 -13.22
N THR A 405 -62.92 -18.88 -13.61
CA THR A 405 -62.15 -18.66 -14.84
C THR A 405 -60.80 -19.37 -14.79
N HIS A 406 -60.11 -19.31 -13.65
CA HIS A 406 -58.84 -20.01 -13.49
C HIS A 406 -59.02 -21.54 -13.51
N PHE A 407 -60.09 -22.05 -12.90
CA PHE A 407 -60.45 -23.46 -12.98
C PHE A 407 -60.64 -23.94 -14.43
N ILE A 408 -61.37 -23.16 -15.25
CA ILE A 408 -61.55 -23.46 -16.68
C ILE A 408 -60.20 -23.53 -17.40
N TYR A 409 -59.30 -22.57 -17.15
CA TYR A 409 -57.96 -22.60 -17.73
C TYR A 409 -57.16 -23.81 -17.31
N ILE A 410 -57.20 -24.20 -16.03
CA ILE A 410 -56.48 -25.39 -15.54
C ILE A 410 -56.98 -26.65 -16.26
N VAL A 411 -58.30 -26.83 -16.37
CA VAL A 411 -58.88 -27.99 -17.08
C VAL A 411 -58.45 -28.00 -18.55
N LYS A 412 -58.56 -26.86 -19.25
CA LYS A 412 -58.12 -26.74 -20.65
C LYS A 412 -56.63 -27.00 -20.84
N LEU A 413 -55.77 -26.49 -19.95
CA LEU A 413 -54.31 -26.73 -20.01
C LEU A 413 -53.95 -28.20 -19.79
N ASN A 414 -54.63 -28.88 -18.86
CA ASN A 414 -54.43 -30.31 -18.64
C ASN A 414 -54.87 -31.17 -19.83
N LEU A 415 -55.97 -30.80 -20.49
CA LEU A 415 -56.42 -31.47 -21.71
C LEU A 415 -55.48 -31.17 -22.89
N ALA A 416 -55.02 -29.93 -23.05
CA ALA A 416 -54.04 -29.55 -24.07
C ALA A 416 -52.71 -30.29 -23.89
N ALA A 417 -52.27 -30.53 -22.64
CA ALA A 417 -51.08 -31.33 -22.35
C ALA A 417 -51.21 -32.78 -22.86
N LYS A 418 -52.41 -33.38 -22.78
CA LYS A 418 -52.68 -34.70 -23.38
C LYS A 418 -52.57 -34.66 -24.90
N TYR A 419 -53.15 -33.65 -25.55
CA TYR A 419 -53.09 -33.49 -27.02
C TYR A 419 -51.66 -33.26 -27.52
N ILE A 420 -50.83 -32.56 -26.73
CA ILE A 420 -49.40 -32.38 -27.02
C ILE A 420 -48.64 -33.71 -27.00
N ILE A 421 -48.97 -34.61 -26.06
CA ILE A 421 -48.33 -35.94 -25.93
C ILE A 421 -48.80 -36.89 -27.03
N GLU A 422 -50.11 -36.88 -27.34
CA GLU A 422 -50.71 -37.73 -28.38
C GLU A 422 -50.33 -37.32 -29.81
N GLU A 423 -49.56 -36.24 -29.98
CA GLU A 423 -49.05 -35.70 -31.24
C GLU A 423 -50.10 -35.42 -32.33
N LYS A 424 -51.36 -35.20 -31.94
CA LYS A 424 -52.46 -35.00 -32.89
C LYS A 424 -52.36 -33.69 -33.67
N LEU A 425 -51.72 -32.66 -33.10
CA LEU A 425 -51.62 -31.30 -33.65
C LEU A 425 -50.31 -30.62 -33.24
N ASN A 426 -49.92 -29.56 -33.96
CA ASN A 426 -48.82 -28.69 -33.53
C ASN A 426 -49.26 -27.72 -32.42
N ILE A 427 -48.32 -27.14 -31.67
CA ILE A 427 -48.63 -26.33 -30.48
C ILE A 427 -49.46 -25.08 -30.83
N SER A 428 -49.26 -24.51 -32.01
CA SER A 428 -50.05 -23.36 -32.48
C SER A 428 -51.49 -23.78 -32.80
N GLU A 429 -51.70 -24.94 -33.40
CA GLU A 429 -53.03 -25.50 -33.66
C GLU A 429 -53.76 -25.81 -32.33
N ILE A 430 -53.10 -26.46 -31.38
CA ILE A 430 -53.65 -26.75 -30.04
C ILE A 430 -54.03 -25.45 -29.30
N THR A 431 -53.22 -24.40 -29.46
CA THR A 431 -53.53 -23.10 -28.86
C THR A 431 -54.89 -22.58 -29.34
N TYR A 432 -55.07 -22.52 -30.67
CA TYR A 432 -56.28 -21.95 -31.25
C TYR A 432 -57.50 -22.87 -31.08
N GLU A 433 -57.30 -24.18 -31.22
CA GLU A 433 -58.37 -25.16 -31.02
C GLU A 433 -58.92 -25.10 -29.59
N PHE A 434 -58.09 -24.86 -28.57
CA PHE A 434 -58.54 -24.76 -27.18
C PHE A 434 -59.10 -23.38 -26.81
N GLY A 435 -59.20 -22.47 -27.78
CA GLY A 435 -59.78 -21.13 -27.63
C GLY A 435 -58.88 -20.13 -26.92
N PHE A 436 -57.55 -20.31 -26.95
CA PHE A 436 -56.61 -19.31 -26.44
C PHE A 436 -56.34 -18.22 -27.49
N SER A 437 -56.19 -16.97 -27.03
CA SER A 437 -56.07 -15.80 -27.92
C SER A 437 -54.76 -15.74 -28.71
N SER A 438 -53.68 -16.36 -28.23
CA SER A 438 -52.40 -16.44 -28.95
C SER A 438 -51.47 -17.53 -28.41
N PRO A 439 -50.53 -18.05 -29.23
CA PRO A 439 -49.54 -19.04 -28.79
C PRO A 439 -48.62 -18.55 -27.68
N SER A 440 -48.30 -17.26 -27.67
CA SER A 440 -47.50 -16.61 -26.63
C SER A 440 -48.24 -16.59 -25.29
N TYR A 441 -49.56 -16.30 -25.32
CA TYR A 441 -50.39 -16.31 -24.11
C TYR A 441 -50.56 -17.73 -23.57
N PHE A 442 -50.85 -18.70 -24.43
CA PHE A 442 -50.91 -20.12 -24.06
C PHE A 442 -49.59 -20.60 -23.47
N SER A 443 -48.45 -20.34 -24.11
CA SER A 443 -47.13 -20.76 -23.63
C SER A 443 -46.80 -20.18 -22.26
N LYS A 444 -47.19 -18.93 -21.99
CA LYS A 444 -47.02 -18.28 -20.68
C LYS A 444 -47.86 -18.98 -19.61
N LEU A 445 -49.14 -19.25 -19.89
CA LEU A 445 -50.03 -19.95 -18.96
C LEU A 445 -49.60 -21.41 -18.73
N PHE A 446 -49.20 -22.11 -19.80
CA PHE A 446 -48.73 -23.49 -19.74
C PHE A 446 -47.45 -23.60 -18.91
N LYS A 447 -46.47 -22.69 -19.11
CA LYS A 447 -45.24 -22.65 -18.32
C LYS A 447 -45.50 -22.30 -16.86
N ALA A 448 -46.46 -21.42 -16.58
CA ALA A 448 -46.85 -21.10 -15.21
C ALA A 448 -47.50 -22.31 -14.50
N HIS A 449 -48.29 -23.13 -15.22
CA HIS A 449 -48.99 -24.29 -14.67
C HIS A 449 -48.10 -25.54 -14.55
N PHE A 450 -47.29 -25.86 -15.57
CA PHE A 450 -46.46 -27.07 -15.63
C PHE A 450 -44.97 -26.85 -15.29
N GLY A 451 -44.54 -25.60 -15.07
CA GLY A 451 -43.15 -25.24 -14.79
C GLY A 451 -42.21 -25.26 -16.00
N MET A 452 -42.69 -25.68 -17.17
CA MET A 452 -41.90 -25.79 -18.42
C MET A 452 -42.72 -25.40 -19.65
N SER A 453 -42.05 -25.04 -20.76
CA SER A 453 -42.76 -24.64 -21.97
C SER A 453 -43.48 -25.82 -22.64
N PRO A 454 -44.52 -25.59 -23.46
CA PRO A 454 -45.19 -26.67 -24.22
C PRO A 454 -44.20 -27.50 -25.08
N ASN A 455 -43.20 -26.85 -25.67
CA ASN A 455 -42.14 -27.51 -26.44
C ASN A 455 -41.25 -28.41 -25.57
N ASP A 456 -40.83 -27.91 -24.41
CA ASP A 456 -40.03 -28.68 -23.46
C ASP A 456 -40.83 -29.86 -22.91
N TYR A 457 -42.12 -29.65 -22.64
CA TYR A 457 -43.05 -30.69 -22.20
C TYR A 457 -43.17 -31.81 -23.25
N LYS A 458 -43.35 -31.47 -24.53
CA LYS A 458 -43.34 -32.42 -25.65
C LYS A 458 -42.02 -33.19 -25.75
N LYS A 459 -40.89 -32.50 -25.62
CA LYS A 459 -39.55 -33.11 -25.69
C LYS A 459 -39.28 -34.06 -24.53
N ASN A 460 -39.72 -33.71 -23.32
CA ASN A 460 -39.56 -34.56 -22.13
C ASN A 460 -40.47 -35.79 -22.20
N ALA A 461 -41.71 -35.67 -22.68
CA ALA A 461 -42.58 -36.82 -22.90
C ALA A 461 -41.95 -37.86 -23.85
N LYS A 462 -41.27 -37.42 -24.93
CA LYS A 462 -40.53 -38.30 -25.85
C LYS A 462 -39.33 -39.04 -25.21
N LYS A 463 -38.74 -38.49 -24.14
CA LYS A 463 -37.62 -39.13 -23.43
C LYS A 463 -38.06 -40.21 -22.46
N VAL A 464 -39.33 -40.24 -22.05
CA VAL A 464 -39.88 -41.19 -21.08
C VAL A 464 -40.50 -42.42 -21.78
N VAL A 465 -40.82 -42.31 -23.07
CA VAL A 465 -41.44 -43.38 -23.90
C VAL A 465 -40.42 -44.08 -24.82
N LYS A 466 -39.17 -43.63 -24.84
CA LYS A 466 -38.02 -44.37 -25.39
C LYS A 466 -37.26 -45.02 -24.24
#